data_AF-A0A9E0IQQ9-F1
#
_entry.id   AF-A0A9E0IQQ9-F1
#
_cell.length_a   1.000
_cell.length_b   1.000
_cell.length_c   1.000
_cell.angle_alpha   90.00
_cell.angle_beta   90.00
_cell.angle_gamma   90.00
#
_symmetry.space_group_name_H-M   'P 1'
#
loop_
_entity.id
_entity.type
_entity.pdbx_description
1 polymer ?
#
loop_
_entity_poly.entity_id
_entity_poly.type
_entity_poly.pdbx_seq_one_letter_code
_entity_poly.pdbx_strand_id
1 'polypeptide(L)'
;MSSGATPALPSFFADFAVSRGKLALARLAIFGVLAVDAVLQLRHAPRYGAGFNVAHVPGLDALAPGRVGFAVAQVVLALALAAIAVGVGSRLLVGVTAATYAWVYLSSQLDSYQHHYLVMLFLLVSTAVPWFRADAQAPSTAPAGPEPAWAVRLILLQLAIMYAWAAVAKLEGPWLDGSTVARQIAPGLAREGLEWIGVARGAKLIVLIELVLAVTVAVPRLWPVALPVGIALHVGIILSGLEIGVFAWLMLAMYLLVVPERWMAPALTAARRVGAAWPAASAPALRWLGLAGALAAVVIVGLVVDVPGALAGALVGVVLVVGTDLARQRPRRPRLATGLAPLLAAGLVAYLARSHDVVSDYYRFWGGSARRLGDRASALHAYQRLTEVDPTNPGGYYQRGRLLAQAGAGQDPAAAEAALRRAAALEPTKARALVELARQLARAGRPTEARVALAEARQREPAHPELAAVERALASAGGAGAPDGAEPGPDGSP
;
A
#
# COMPACT_ATOMS: atom_id res chain seq x y z
N MET A 1 17.76 51.21 13.68
CA MET A 1 16.86 50.15 13.18
C MET A 1 17.44 49.62 11.88
N SER A 2 18.32 48.62 11.94
CA SER A 2 18.87 47.99 10.74
C SER A 2 17.79 47.12 10.11
N SER A 3 17.42 47.41 8.86
CA SER A 3 16.63 46.52 8.01
C SER A 3 17.35 45.18 7.95
N GLY A 4 16.78 44.15 8.56
CA GLY A 4 17.28 42.79 8.48
C GLY A 4 17.23 42.32 7.04
N ALA A 5 18.36 42.40 6.34
CA ALA A 5 18.52 41.80 5.03
C ALA A 5 18.38 40.28 5.20
N THR A 6 17.31 39.71 4.68
CA THR A 6 17.18 38.26 4.55
C THR A 6 18.39 37.74 3.77
N PRO A 7 19.14 36.75 4.28
CA PRO A 7 20.31 36.23 3.58
C PRO A 7 19.91 35.75 2.19
N ALA A 8 20.62 36.22 1.16
CA ALA A 8 20.39 35.82 -0.22
C ALA A 8 20.71 34.32 -0.38
N LEU A 9 19.84 33.58 -1.08
CA LEU A 9 20.09 32.17 -1.40
C LEU A 9 21.32 32.06 -2.32
N PRO A 10 22.19 31.03 -2.16
CA PRO A 10 23.31 30.80 -3.07
C PRO A 10 22.85 30.67 -4.53
N SER A 11 23.66 31.11 -5.50
CA SER A 11 23.35 31.09 -6.94
C SER A 11 22.92 29.71 -7.45
N PHE A 12 23.55 28.64 -6.94
CA PHE A 12 23.18 27.25 -7.23
C PHE A 12 21.68 26.94 -7.00
N PHE A 13 21.07 27.58 -5.99
CA PHE A 13 19.64 27.44 -5.66
C PHE A 13 18.79 28.55 -6.27
N ALA A 14 19.28 29.80 -6.25
CA ALA A 14 18.54 30.98 -6.70
C ALA A 14 18.27 30.96 -8.22
N ASP A 15 19.22 30.45 -9.01
CA ASP A 15 19.14 30.44 -10.48
C ASP A 15 18.35 29.23 -11.02
N PHE A 16 17.95 28.30 -10.15
CA PHE A 16 17.21 27.12 -10.57
C PHE A 16 15.72 27.42 -10.71
N ALA A 17 15.23 27.36 -11.94
CA ALA A 17 13.83 27.60 -12.27
C ALA A 17 13.23 26.43 -13.06
N VAL A 18 11.93 26.20 -12.86
CA VAL A 18 11.16 25.15 -13.52
C VAL A 18 9.88 25.73 -14.07
N SER A 19 9.49 25.32 -15.28
CA SER A 19 8.23 25.73 -15.89
C SER A 19 7.04 25.19 -15.11
N ARG A 20 5.99 26.00 -15.04
CA ARG A 20 4.71 25.62 -14.41
C ARG A 20 4.10 24.35 -15.00
N GLY A 21 4.29 24.12 -16.30
CA GLY A 21 3.77 22.94 -16.99
C GLY A 21 4.43 21.67 -16.50
N LYS A 22 5.76 21.69 -16.36
CA LYS A 22 6.53 20.58 -15.80
C LYS A 22 6.15 20.31 -14.35
N LEU A 23 6.01 21.35 -13.52
CA LEU A 23 5.55 21.19 -12.13
C LEU A 23 4.14 20.58 -12.06
N ALA A 24 3.22 20.95 -12.94
CA ALA A 24 1.86 20.40 -12.95
C ALA A 24 1.84 18.91 -13.34
N LEU A 25 2.63 18.50 -14.34
CA LEU A 25 2.75 17.09 -14.73
C LEU A 25 3.42 16.26 -13.64
N ALA A 26 4.53 16.76 -13.09
CA ALA A 26 5.22 16.10 -11.99
C ALA A 26 4.28 15.96 -10.77
N ARG A 27 3.56 17.03 -10.40
CA ARG A 27 2.56 16.98 -9.31
C ARG A 27 1.51 15.90 -9.55
N LEU A 28 0.93 15.84 -10.76
CA LEU A 28 -0.09 14.85 -11.09
C LEU A 28 0.44 13.42 -10.92
N ALA A 29 1.61 13.11 -11.47
CA ALA A 29 2.17 11.77 -11.44
C ALA A 29 2.64 11.38 -10.03
N ILE A 30 3.43 12.25 -9.39
CA ILE A 30 4.05 11.97 -8.09
C ILE A 30 2.99 11.78 -7.01
N PHE A 31 2.14 12.78 -6.81
CA PHE A 31 1.12 12.71 -5.76
C PHE A 31 0.03 11.69 -6.11
N GLY A 32 -0.20 11.42 -7.41
CA GLY A 32 -1.07 10.34 -7.86
C GLY A 32 -0.56 8.96 -7.44
N VAL A 33 0.73 8.66 -7.66
CA VAL A 33 1.34 7.40 -7.19
C VAL A 33 1.30 7.30 -5.67
N LEU A 34 1.59 8.39 -4.95
CA LEU A 34 1.48 8.40 -3.48
C LEU A 34 0.04 8.22 -2.99
N ALA A 35 -0.96 8.72 -3.72
CA ALA A 35 -2.36 8.49 -3.38
C ALA A 35 -2.75 7.01 -3.54
N VAL A 36 -2.26 6.35 -4.60
CA VAL A 36 -2.41 4.90 -4.77
C VAL A 36 -1.73 4.15 -3.62
N ASP A 37 -0.50 4.53 -3.27
CA ASP A 37 0.24 3.94 -2.15
C ASP A 37 -0.58 3.99 -0.86
N ALA A 38 -1.09 5.17 -0.49
CA ALA A 38 -1.85 5.35 0.74
C ALA A 38 -3.07 4.41 0.82
N VAL A 39 -3.76 4.14 -0.30
CA VAL A 39 -4.86 3.16 -0.33
C VAL A 39 -4.35 1.74 -0.13
N LEU A 40 -3.27 1.36 -0.83
CA LEU A 40 -2.69 0.02 -0.69
C LEU A 40 -2.17 -0.24 0.72
N GLN A 41 -1.68 0.79 1.41
CA GLN A 41 -1.18 0.71 2.78
C GLN A 41 -2.28 0.40 3.81
N LEU A 42 -3.57 0.57 3.49
CA LEU A 42 -4.69 0.21 4.38
C LEU A 42 -4.60 -1.24 4.88
N ARG A 43 -4.10 -2.17 4.05
CA ARG A 43 -3.92 -3.57 4.44
C ARG A 43 -2.98 -3.76 5.64
N HIS A 44 -2.10 -2.79 5.93
CA HIS A 44 -1.16 -2.87 7.04
C HIS A 44 -1.71 -2.35 8.36
N ALA A 45 -2.84 -1.62 8.34
CA ALA A 45 -3.53 -1.12 9.52
C ALA A 45 -3.68 -2.16 10.65
N PRO A 46 -3.99 -3.45 10.39
CA PRO A 46 -4.16 -4.44 11.45
C PRO A 46 -2.92 -4.76 12.29
N ARG A 47 -1.71 -4.39 11.81
CA ARG A 47 -0.44 -4.53 12.53
C ARG A 47 -0.35 -3.51 13.68
N TYR A 48 -0.98 -2.36 13.51
CA TYR A 48 -0.92 -1.23 14.43
C TYR A 48 -1.81 -1.46 15.65
N GLY A 49 -1.22 -1.33 16.84
CA GLY A 49 -1.88 -1.61 18.13
C GLY A 49 -2.14 -3.10 18.40
N ALA A 50 -1.50 -4.01 17.65
CA ALA A 50 -1.64 -5.46 17.82
C ALA A 50 -0.57 -6.06 18.77
N GLY A 51 -0.01 -5.28 19.69
CA GLY A 51 1.04 -5.74 20.61
C GLY A 51 2.28 -4.86 20.54
N PHE A 52 3.44 -5.48 20.34
CA PHE A 52 4.74 -4.81 20.37
C PHE A 52 4.90 -3.79 19.22
N ASN A 53 5.34 -2.59 19.57
CA ASN A 53 5.67 -1.52 18.64
C ASN A 53 7.01 -0.89 19.03
N VAL A 54 7.82 -0.54 18.04
CA VAL A 54 9.05 0.23 18.21
C VAL A 54 8.94 1.43 17.30
N ALA A 55 9.04 2.64 17.84
CA ALA A 55 9.07 3.84 17.02
C ALA A 55 10.45 4.03 16.37
N HIS A 56 10.50 4.78 15.27
CA HIS A 56 11.77 5.23 14.68
C HIS A 56 12.45 6.29 15.54
N VAL A 57 11.66 7.09 16.27
CA VAL A 57 12.12 8.11 17.20
C VAL A 57 11.64 7.78 18.62
N PRO A 58 12.54 7.73 19.62
CA PRO A 58 12.15 7.46 21.00
C PRO A 58 11.02 8.39 21.50
N GLY A 59 10.00 7.82 22.14
CA GLY A 59 8.87 8.56 22.71
C GLY A 59 7.67 8.75 21.75
N LEU A 60 7.84 8.54 20.45
CA LEU A 60 6.72 8.61 19.50
C LEU A 60 5.86 7.34 19.45
N ASP A 61 6.31 6.26 20.10
CA ASP A 61 5.57 5.01 20.27
C ASP A 61 4.27 5.21 21.06
N ALA A 62 4.25 6.12 22.03
CA ALA A 62 3.05 6.53 22.76
C ALA A 62 2.01 7.23 21.87
N LEU A 63 2.46 7.80 20.74
CA LEU A 63 1.61 8.45 19.74
C LEU A 63 1.26 7.52 18.58
N ALA A 64 1.72 6.27 18.59
CA ALA A 64 1.46 5.33 17.51
C ALA A 64 -0.06 5.10 17.35
N PRO A 65 -0.59 5.20 16.12
CA PRO A 65 -2.00 4.95 15.91
C PRO A 65 -2.31 3.47 16.20
N GLY A 66 -3.49 3.18 16.72
CA GLY A 66 -4.08 1.84 16.62
C GLY A 66 -4.57 1.55 15.19
N ARG A 67 -5.03 0.32 14.92
CA ARG A 67 -5.54 -0.09 13.59
C ARG A 67 -6.50 0.90 12.94
N VAL A 68 -7.47 1.42 13.71
CA VAL A 68 -8.49 2.35 13.22
C VAL A 68 -7.87 3.70 12.91
N GLY A 69 -6.99 4.20 13.80
CA GLY A 69 -6.29 5.46 13.59
C GLY A 69 -5.38 5.43 12.37
N PHE A 70 -4.70 4.31 12.13
CA PHE A 70 -3.89 4.13 10.93
C PHE A 70 -4.75 4.10 9.67
N ALA A 71 -5.86 3.37 9.68
CA ALA A 71 -6.79 3.34 8.55
C ALA A 71 -7.36 4.73 8.24
N VAL A 72 -7.78 5.48 9.27
CA VAL A 72 -8.20 6.89 9.14
C VAL A 72 -7.11 7.73 8.49
N ALA A 73 -5.88 7.64 8.99
CA ALA A 73 -4.75 8.41 8.45
C ALA A 73 -4.47 8.10 6.98
N GLN A 74 -4.51 6.82 6.58
CA GLN A 74 -4.30 6.41 5.19
C GLN A 74 -5.41 6.89 4.25
N VAL A 75 -6.68 6.84 4.67
CA VAL A 75 -7.78 7.40 3.86
C VAL A 75 -7.64 8.92 3.72
N VAL A 76 -7.27 9.63 4.80
CA VAL A 76 -7.00 11.07 4.76
C VAL A 76 -5.86 11.39 3.79
N LEU A 77 -4.75 10.64 3.88
CA LEU A 77 -3.60 10.78 2.99
C LEU A 77 -4.01 10.54 1.53
N ALA A 78 -4.73 9.45 1.23
CA ALA A 78 -5.18 9.13 -0.12
C ALA A 78 -6.01 10.26 -0.75
N LEU A 79 -6.98 10.79 -0.01
CA LEU A 79 -7.84 11.89 -0.50
C LEU A 79 -7.05 13.19 -0.68
N ALA A 80 -6.18 13.54 0.29
CA ALA A 80 -5.37 14.75 0.22
C ALA A 80 -4.36 14.68 -0.94
N LEU A 81 -3.64 13.57 -1.09
CA LEU A 81 -2.65 13.35 -2.15
C LEU A 81 -3.31 13.36 -3.53
N ALA A 82 -4.46 12.70 -3.70
CA ALA A 82 -5.20 12.73 -4.96
C ALA A 82 -5.69 14.15 -5.32
N ALA A 83 -6.18 14.92 -4.34
CA ALA A 83 -6.55 16.32 -4.54
C ALA A 83 -5.34 17.17 -4.97
N ILE A 84 -4.21 17.03 -4.27
CA ILE A 84 -2.95 17.72 -4.61
C ILE A 84 -2.52 17.36 -6.03
N ALA A 85 -2.60 16.08 -6.43
CA ALA A 85 -2.21 15.60 -7.75
C ALA A 85 -2.94 16.38 -8.86
N VAL A 86 -4.28 16.50 -8.75
CA VAL A 86 -5.10 17.24 -9.72
C VAL A 86 -5.03 18.77 -9.54
N GLY A 87 -4.30 19.26 -8.54
CA GLY A 87 -4.04 20.69 -8.33
C GLY A 87 -5.06 21.42 -7.48
N VAL A 88 -5.85 20.69 -6.70
CA VAL A 88 -6.75 21.21 -5.68
C VAL A 88 -6.07 21.14 -4.32
N GLY A 89 -6.15 22.23 -3.55
CA GLY A 89 -5.50 22.34 -2.24
C GLY A 89 -4.54 23.51 -2.11
N SER A 90 -3.71 23.46 -1.07
CA SER A 90 -2.83 24.56 -0.67
C SER A 90 -1.49 24.05 -0.13
N ARG A 91 -0.55 24.96 0.12
CA ARG A 91 0.69 24.61 0.84
C ARG A 91 0.41 24.06 2.24
N LEU A 92 -0.64 24.56 2.89
CA LEU A 92 -1.09 24.03 4.18
C LEU A 92 -1.54 22.57 4.05
N LEU A 93 -2.30 22.23 2.99
CA LEU A 93 -2.70 20.84 2.75
C LEU A 93 -1.47 19.93 2.55
N VAL A 94 -0.49 20.36 1.75
CA VAL A 94 0.77 19.61 1.58
C VAL A 94 1.50 19.43 2.92
N GLY A 95 1.53 20.47 3.76
CA GLY A 95 2.13 20.42 5.10
C GLY A 95 1.42 19.45 6.04
N VAL A 96 0.08 19.48 6.07
CA VAL A 96 -0.73 18.52 6.85
C VAL A 96 -0.51 17.10 6.35
N THR A 97 -0.48 16.88 5.03
CA THR A 97 -0.17 15.57 4.43
C THR A 97 1.22 15.08 4.84
N ALA A 98 2.25 15.96 4.80
CA ALA A 98 3.59 15.62 5.22
C ALA A 98 3.66 15.26 6.72
N ALA A 99 2.98 16.02 7.56
CA ALA A 99 2.93 15.77 9.00
C ALA A 99 2.21 14.45 9.34
N THR A 100 1.06 14.18 8.70
CA THR A 100 0.33 12.92 8.88
C THR A 100 1.15 11.72 8.43
N TYR A 101 1.84 11.82 7.28
CA TYR A 101 2.71 10.75 6.79
C TYR A 101 3.88 10.51 7.76
N ALA A 102 4.55 11.59 8.20
CA ALA A 102 5.66 11.52 9.15
C ALA A 102 5.22 10.92 10.49
N TRP A 103 4.06 11.32 11.02
CA TRP A 103 3.52 10.77 12.27
C TRP A 103 3.29 9.26 12.18
N VAL A 104 2.61 8.81 11.13
CA VAL A 104 2.30 7.40 10.92
C VAL A 104 3.58 6.56 10.82
N TYR A 105 4.55 7.03 10.04
CA TYR A 105 5.80 6.31 9.84
C TYR A 105 6.72 6.37 11.08
N LEU A 106 7.00 7.56 11.62
CA LEU A 106 7.99 7.70 12.69
C LEU A 106 7.54 7.07 14.01
N SER A 107 6.24 6.88 14.22
CA SER A 107 5.69 6.23 15.41
C SER A 107 5.80 4.70 15.40
N SER A 108 6.23 4.07 14.28
CA SER A 108 6.25 2.61 14.16
C SER A 108 7.22 2.08 13.10
N GLN A 109 8.07 1.12 13.49
CA GLN A 109 8.95 0.33 12.61
C GLN A 109 8.27 -0.94 12.07
N LEU A 110 6.95 -1.08 12.22
CA LEU A 110 6.20 -2.23 11.66
C LEU A 110 6.22 -2.28 10.13
N ASP A 111 6.56 -1.15 9.51
CA ASP A 111 6.89 -1.01 8.10
C ASP A 111 8.26 -0.35 7.97
N SER A 112 9.34 -1.15 8.02
CA SER A 112 10.71 -0.64 8.11
C SER A 112 11.38 -0.40 6.74
N TYR A 113 10.61 -0.30 5.66
CA TYR A 113 11.19 0.00 4.36
C TYR A 113 11.81 1.40 4.35
N GLN A 114 13.08 1.49 3.97
CA GLN A 114 13.89 2.71 4.05
C GLN A 114 13.39 3.82 3.11
N HIS A 115 12.64 3.48 2.05
CA HIS A 115 12.14 4.47 1.11
C HIS A 115 11.08 5.40 1.71
N HIS A 116 10.44 5.04 2.82
CA HIS A 116 9.51 5.92 3.53
C HIS A 116 10.20 7.17 4.08
N TYR A 117 11.48 7.11 4.47
CA TYR A 117 12.26 8.30 4.79
C TYR A 117 12.41 9.24 3.60
N LEU A 118 12.62 8.70 2.39
CA LEU A 118 12.68 9.47 1.17
C LEU A 118 11.34 10.18 0.91
N VAL A 119 10.23 9.46 1.03
CA VAL A 119 8.88 10.02 0.83
C VAL A 119 8.57 11.11 1.86
N MET A 120 8.87 10.87 3.13
CA MET A 120 8.68 11.84 4.21
C MET A 120 9.44 13.15 3.94
N LEU A 121 10.74 13.05 3.62
CA LEU A 121 11.56 14.22 3.30
C LEU A 121 11.08 14.92 2.02
N PHE A 122 10.68 14.15 1.00
CA PHE A 122 10.08 14.70 -0.22
C PHE A 122 8.82 15.51 0.09
N LEU A 123 7.90 14.97 0.90
CA LEU A 123 6.66 15.64 1.29
C LEU A 123 6.93 16.91 2.10
N LEU A 124 7.93 16.87 3.01
CA LEU A 124 8.36 18.03 3.79
C LEU A 124 8.90 19.15 2.87
N VAL A 125 9.85 18.84 1.98
CA VAL A 125 10.40 19.81 1.02
C VAL A 125 9.33 20.30 0.03
N SER A 126 8.38 19.43 -0.32
CA SER A 126 7.26 19.76 -1.20
C SER A 126 6.37 20.88 -0.66
N THR A 127 6.35 21.15 0.64
CA THR A 127 5.63 22.31 1.19
C THR A 127 6.17 23.64 0.63
N ALA A 128 7.47 23.70 0.31
CA ALA A 128 8.15 24.84 -0.24
C ALA A 128 8.09 24.92 -1.77
N VAL A 129 7.73 23.84 -2.47
CA VAL A 129 7.59 23.86 -3.94
C VAL A 129 6.33 24.63 -4.35
N PRO A 130 6.37 25.49 -5.39
CA PRO A 130 5.21 26.21 -5.88
C PRO A 130 4.30 25.31 -6.73
N TRP A 131 3.75 24.25 -6.12
CA TRP A 131 2.87 23.29 -6.81
C TRP A 131 1.61 23.88 -7.41
N PHE A 132 1.14 25.00 -6.83
CA PHE A 132 -0.13 25.60 -7.18
C PHE A 132 0.06 27.03 -7.66
N ARG A 133 -0.71 27.46 -8.66
CA ARG A 133 -0.67 28.83 -9.17
C ARG A 133 -0.96 29.84 -8.06
N ALA A 134 -0.05 30.78 -7.80
CA ALA A 134 -0.42 31.97 -7.04
C ALA A 134 -1.63 32.63 -7.73
N ASP A 135 -2.64 33.03 -6.95
CA ASP A 135 -3.78 33.77 -7.50
C ASP A 135 -3.26 35.13 -7.96
N ALA A 136 -2.91 35.23 -9.24
CA ALA A 136 -2.44 36.47 -9.84
C ALA A 136 -3.54 37.53 -9.68
N GLN A 137 -3.18 38.70 -9.14
CA GLN A 137 -4.11 39.81 -8.91
C GLN A 137 -4.67 40.43 -10.21
N ALA A 138 -4.15 40.04 -11.37
CA ALA A 138 -4.73 40.33 -12.68
C ALA A 138 -4.38 39.21 -13.68
N PRO A 139 -5.22 38.93 -14.70
CA PRO A 139 -4.81 38.13 -15.83
C PRO A 139 -3.66 38.85 -16.56
N SER A 140 -2.42 38.48 -16.24
CA SER A 140 -1.26 38.88 -17.04
C SER A 140 -1.34 38.15 -18.39
N THR A 141 -1.26 38.92 -19.46
CA THR A 141 -1.12 38.42 -20.84
C THR A 141 0.31 37.94 -21.14
N ALA A 142 1.27 38.20 -20.25
CA ALA A 142 2.64 37.71 -20.40
C ALA A 142 2.70 36.21 -20.12
N PRO A 143 3.41 35.41 -20.95
CA PRO A 143 3.63 34.00 -20.67
C PRO A 143 4.31 33.87 -19.32
N ALA A 144 3.74 33.05 -18.43
CA ALA A 144 4.33 32.80 -17.13
C ALA A 144 5.73 32.20 -17.31
N GLY A 145 6.76 32.97 -16.98
CA GLY A 145 8.14 32.53 -17.01
C GLY A 145 8.40 31.38 -16.03
N PRO A 146 9.59 30.74 -16.12
CA PRO A 146 10.04 29.76 -15.13
C PRO A 146 9.95 30.34 -13.71
N GLU A 147 9.45 29.55 -12.75
CA GLU A 147 9.38 29.98 -11.36
C GLU A 147 10.62 29.55 -10.59
N PRO A 148 11.19 30.38 -9.71
CA PRO A 148 12.27 29.98 -8.80
C PRO A 148 11.83 28.75 -8.00
N ALA A 149 12.61 27.67 -8.12
CA ALA A 149 12.22 26.34 -7.66
C ALA A 149 13.35 25.68 -6.84
N TRP A 150 14.00 26.44 -5.96
CA TRP A 150 15.08 25.93 -5.09
C TRP A 150 14.68 24.64 -4.34
N ALA A 151 13.41 24.50 -3.95
CA ALA A 151 12.90 23.31 -3.27
C ALA A 151 12.91 22.07 -4.17
N VAL A 152 12.67 22.24 -5.48
CA VAL A 152 12.84 21.16 -6.47
C VAL A 152 14.31 20.78 -6.59
N ARG A 153 15.22 21.77 -6.55
CA ARG A 153 16.67 21.49 -6.53
C ARG A 153 17.06 20.66 -5.31
N LEU A 154 16.48 20.94 -4.14
CA LEU A 154 16.70 20.16 -2.92
C LEU A 154 16.15 18.73 -3.06
N ILE A 155 14.99 18.53 -3.70
CA ILE A 155 14.47 17.19 -4.03
C ILE A 155 15.45 16.43 -4.94
N LEU A 156 16.01 17.08 -5.96
CA LEU A 156 16.99 16.44 -6.85
C LEU A 156 18.29 16.08 -6.11
N LEU A 157 18.74 16.93 -5.17
CA LEU A 157 19.88 16.63 -4.31
C LEU A 157 19.58 15.45 -3.36
N GLN A 158 18.38 15.37 -2.82
CA GLN A 158 17.93 14.25 -2.01
C GLN A 158 17.96 12.94 -2.83
N LEU A 159 17.51 12.95 -4.09
CA LEU A 159 17.62 11.79 -4.99
C LEU A 159 19.07 11.41 -5.27
N ALA A 160 19.95 12.40 -5.49
CA ALA A 160 21.38 12.18 -5.69
C ALA A 160 22.01 11.48 -4.47
N ILE A 161 21.71 11.93 -3.25
CA ILE A 161 22.19 11.33 -2.00
C ILE A 161 21.66 9.90 -1.86
N MET A 162 20.38 9.67 -2.16
CA MET A 162 19.80 8.33 -2.12
C MET A 162 20.52 7.38 -3.08
N TYR A 163 20.80 7.79 -4.31
CA TYR A 163 21.56 6.95 -5.26
C TYR A 163 23.01 6.72 -4.81
N ALA A 164 23.67 7.73 -4.26
CA ALA A 164 25.02 7.58 -3.70
C ALA A 164 25.03 6.54 -2.59
N TRP A 165 24.08 6.63 -1.65
CA TRP A 165 23.97 5.67 -0.55
C TRP A 165 23.58 4.28 -1.05
N ALA A 166 22.66 4.17 -2.02
CA ALA A 166 22.26 2.90 -2.61
C ALA A 166 23.45 2.16 -3.23
N ALA A 167 24.37 2.89 -3.87
CA ALA A 167 25.62 2.33 -4.41
C ALA A 167 26.57 1.90 -3.28
N VAL A 168 26.79 2.76 -2.27
CA VAL A 168 27.68 2.46 -1.14
C VAL A 168 27.23 1.23 -0.38
N ALA A 169 25.94 1.09 -0.12
CA ALA A 169 25.35 -0.07 0.56
C ALA A 169 25.53 -1.40 -0.21
N LYS A 170 25.93 -1.34 -1.49
CA LYS A 170 26.16 -2.48 -2.37
C LYS A 170 27.63 -2.75 -2.68
N LEU A 171 28.55 -2.08 -1.98
CA LEU A 171 30.00 -2.31 -2.11
C LEU A 171 30.49 -3.50 -1.26
N GLU A 172 29.58 -4.33 -0.74
CA GLU A 172 29.90 -5.53 0.00
C GLU A 172 30.13 -6.76 -0.90
N GLY A 173 30.98 -7.70 -0.44
CA GLY A 173 31.34 -8.91 -1.17
C GLY A 173 30.15 -9.68 -1.76
N PRO A 174 29.12 -10.02 -0.96
CA PRO A 174 27.95 -10.77 -1.43
C PRO A 174 27.08 -10.06 -2.47
N TRP A 175 27.18 -8.73 -2.59
CA TRP A 175 26.55 -8.01 -3.69
C TRP A 175 27.43 -8.06 -4.93
N LEU A 176 28.73 -7.74 -4.78
CA LEU A 176 29.69 -7.63 -5.88
C LEU A 176 29.99 -8.97 -6.57
N ASP A 177 29.86 -10.09 -5.86
CA ASP A 177 29.95 -11.44 -6.42
C ASP A 177 28.64 -11.91 -7.11
N GLY A 178 27.55 -11.15 -6.97
CA GLY A 178 26.25 -11.40 -7.58
C GLY A 178 25.35 -12.38 -6.80
N SER A 179 25.81 -12.96 -5.69
CA SER A 179 25.05 -13.97 -4.94
C SER A 179 23.76 -13.39 -4.34
N THR A 180 23.79 -12.14 -3.85
CA THR A 180 22.60 -11.45 -3.34
C THR A 180 21.60 -11.15 -4.44
N VAL A 181 22.07 -10.67 -5.59
CA VAL A 181 21.23 -10.37 -6.76
C VAL A 181 20.54 -11.63 -7.28
N ALA A 182 21.26 -12.75 -7.38
CA ALA A 182 20.71 -14.04 -7.83
C ALA A 182 19.56 -14.58 -6.95
N ARG A 183 19.60 -14.29 -5.64
CA ARG A 183 18.56 -14.70 -4.68
C ARG A 183 17.34 -13.79 -4.67
N GLN A 184 17.51 -12.52 -5.03
CA GLN A 184 16.47 -11.51 -4.92
C GLN A 184 15.61 -11.37 -6.19
N ILE A 185 16.13 -11.78 -7.35
CA ILE A 185 15.44 -11.59 -8.63
C ILE A 185 14.63 -12.82 -9.00
N ALA A 186 13.33 -12.59 -9.23
CA ALA A 186 12.40 -13.61 -9.67
C ALA A 186 12.73 -14.10 -11.10
N PRO A 187 12.33 -15.33 -11.47
CA PRO A 187 12.44 -15.80 -12.85
C PRO A 187 11.73 -14.84 -13.83
N GLY A 188 12.40 -14.50 -14.95
CA GLY A 188 11.87 -13.61 -15.98
C GLY A 188 12.96 -12.82 -16.71
N LEU A 189 12.55 -11.85 -17.53
CA LEU A 189 13.44 -11.11 -18.45
C LEU A 189 14.63 -10.43 -17.75
N ALA A 190 14.41 -9.85 -16.57
CA ALA A 190 15.49 -9.20 -15.82
C ALA A 190 16.56 -10.23 -15.38
N ARG A 191 16.12 -11.43 -14.99
CA ARG A 191 17.02 -12.54 -14.60
C ARG A 191 17.79 -13.07 -15.80
N GLU A 192 17.10 -13.34 -16.90
CA GLU A 192 17.70 -13.81 -18.15
C GLU A 192 18.76 -12.83 -18.66
N GLY A 193 18.44 -11.52 -18.65
CA GLY A 193 19.39 -10.47 -19.04
C GLY A 193 20.63 -10.43 -18.15
N LEU A 194 20.48 -10.61 -16.84
CA LEU A 194 21.61 -10.66 -15.90
C LEU A 194 22.45 -11.93 -16.05
N GLU A 195 21.82 -13.07 -16.28
CA GLU A 195 22.50 -14.34 -16.53
C GLU A 195 23.30 -14.29 -17.84
N TRP A 196 22.76 -13.64 -18.89
CA TRP A 196 23.43 -13.45 -20.17
C TRP A 196 24.74 -12.65 -20.06
N ILE A 197 24.76 -11.54 -19.31
CA ILE A 197 26.00 -10.76 -19.08
C ILE A 197 26.89 -11.34 -17.96
N GLY A 198 26.35 -12.28 -17.18
CA GLY A 198 26.92 -12.80 -15.95
C GLY A 198 26.47 -12.00 -14.72
N VAL A 199 25.87 -12.68 -13.75
CA VAL A 199 25.21 -12.04 -12.58
C VAL A 199 26.15 -11.12 -11.80
N ALA A 200 27.41 -11.52 -11.58
CA ALA A 200 28.40 -10.69 -10.90
C ALA A 200 28.72 -9.39 -11.68
N ARG A 201 28.79 -9.45 -13.02
CA ARG A 201 29.00 -8.25 -13.85
C ARG A 201 27.76 -7.35 -13.82
N GLY A 202 26.57 -7.94 -13.89
CA GLY A 202 25.31 -7.23 -13.73
C GLY A 202 25.17 -6.52 -12.38
N ALA A 203 25.55 -7.19 -11.29
CA ALA A 203 25.54 -6.59 -9.95
C ALA A 203 26.45 -5.37 -9.84
N LYS A 204 27.66 -5.43 -10.43
CA LYS A 204 28.59 -4.29 -10.51
C LYS A 204 28.07 -3.18 -11.42
N LEU A 205 27.40 -3.52 -12.51
CA LEU A 205 26.75 -2.56 -13.40
C LEU A 205 25.65 -1.77 -12.67
N ILE A 206 24.86 -2.42 -11.81
CA ILE A 206 23.85 -1.72 -10.99
C ILE A 206 24.52 -0.66 -10.10
N VAL A 207 25.62 -1.01 -9.41
CA VAL A 207 26.38 -0.06 -8.58
C VAL A 207 26.91 1.11 -9.42
N LEU A 208 27.48 0.83 -10.60
CA LEU A 208 27.96 1.86 -11.52
C LEU A 208 26.83 2.80 -11.96
N ILE A 209 25.67 2.24 -12.31
CA ILE A 209 24.48 3.01 -12.69
C ILE A 209 24.06 3.93 -11.55
N GLU A 210 24.00 3.42 -10.32
CA GLU A 210 23.64 4.23 -9.14
C GLU A 210 24.66 5.36 -8.89
N LEU A 211 25.96 5.12 -9.04
CA LEU A 211 26.99 6.16 -8.95
C LEU A 211 26.84 7.23 -10.06
N VAL A 212 26.54 6.81 -11.29
CA VAL A 212 26.25 7.74 -12.40
C VAL A 212 25.03 8.59 -12.07
N LEU A 213 23.96 8.00 -11.56
CA LEU A 213 22.74 8.72 -11.19
C LEU A 213 22.95 9.66 -10.00
N ALA A 214 23.78 9.27 -9.03
CA ALA A 214 24.15 10.09 -7.87
C ALA A 214 24.76 11.44 -8.28
N VAL A 215 25.51 11.47 -9.39
CA VAL A 215 26.09 12.71 -9.91
C VAL A 215 25.13 13.41 -10.88
N THR A 216 24.54 12.66 -11.81
CA THR A 216 23.87 13.26 -12.98
C THR A 216 22.48 13.81 -12.67
N VAL A 217 21.74 13.25 -11.70
CA VAL A 217 20.33 13.64 -11.44
C VAL A 217 20.19 15.08 -10.95
N ALA A 218 21.16 15.57 -10.17
CA ALA A 218 21.17 16.92 -9.61
C ALA A 218 21.74 17.98 -10.57
N VAL A 219 22.30 17.59 -11.72
CA VAL A 219 22.95 18.49 -12.69
C VAL A 219 22.16 18.54 -14.01
N PRO A 220 21.40 19.62 -14.28
CA PRO A 220 20.51 19.71 -15.45
C PRO A 220 21.17 19.48 -16.81
N ARG A 221 22.44 19.88 -16.94
CA ARG A 221 23.23 19.67 -18.17
C ARG A 221 23.44 18.17 -18.47
N LEU A 222 23.38 17.31 -17.45
CA LEU A 222 23.60 15.86 -17.53
C LEU A 222 22.29 15.06 -17.57
N TRP A 223 21.12 15.71 -17.52
CA TRP A 223 19.82 15.04 -17.59
C TRP A 223 19.61 14.17 -18.85
N PRO A 224 20.14 14.50 -20.05
CA PRO A 224 20.08 13.59 -21.19
C PRO A 224 20.75 12.22 -20.96
N VAL A 225 21.68 12.13 -20.01
CA VAL A 225 22.29 10.87 -19.55
C VAL A 225 21.49 10.27 -18.39
N ALA A 226 21.16 11.09 -17.38
CA ALA A 226 20.45 10.63 -16.19
C ALA A 226 19.11 9.96 -16.54
N LEU A 227 18.35 10.55 -17.47
CA LEU A 227 17.00 10.10 -17.82
C LEU A 227 16.97 8.66 -18.36
N PRO A 228 17.61 8.30 -19.49
CA PRO A 228 17.55 6.94 -20.01
C PRO A 228 18.13 5.92 -19.02
N VAL A 229 19.23 6.25 -18.34
CA VAL A 229 19.88 5.37 -17.35
C VAL A 229 18.95 5.08 -16.17
N GLY A 230 18.30 6.11 -15.63
CA GLY A 230 17.41 5.97 -14.49
C GLY A 230 16.08 5.30 -14.82
N ILE A 231 15.50 5.59 -15.99
CA ILE A 231 14.31 4.88 -16.47
C ILE A 231 14.63 3.40 -16.66
N ALA A 232 15.77 3.07 -17.29
CA ALA A 232 16.19 1.67 -17.48
C ALA A 232 16.38 0.94 -16.14
N LEU A 233 17.01 1.59 -15.15
CA LEU A 233 17.17 1.02 -13.80
C LEU A 233 15.82 0.69 -13.17
N HIS A 234 14.89 1.64 -13.11
CA HIS A 234 13.61 1.44 -12.41
C HIS A 234 12.67 0.51 -13.16
N VAL A 235 12.68 0.50 -14.50
CA VAL A 235 11.98 -0.52 -15.30
C VAL A 235 12.59 -1.89 -15.03
N GLY A 236 13.93 -2.00 -14.96
CA GLY A 236 14.61 -3.25 -14.58
C GLY A 236 14.19 -3.77 -13.20
N ILE A 237 14.03 -2.88 -12.21
CA ILE A 237 13.53 -3.21 -10.87
C ILE A 237 12.07 -3.69 -10.90
N ILE A 238 11.22 -3.10 -11.74
CA ILE A 238 9.83 -3.56 -11.91
C ILE A 238 9.83 -4.97 -12.54
N LEU A 239 10.65 -5.18 -13.56
CA LEU A 239 10.76 -6.45 -14.27
C LEU A 239 11.46 -7.56 -13.47
N SER A 240 12.17 -7.22 -12.39
CA SER A 240 12.84 -8.21 -11.53
C SER A 240 11.89 -8.91 -10.54
N GLY A 241 10.64 -8.46 -10.45
CA GLY A 241 9.65 -9.02 -9.53
C GLY A 241 9.91 -8.69 -8.07
N LEU A 242 10.75 -7.70 -7.77
CA LEU A 242 10.98 -7.25 -6.40
C LEU A 242 9.71 -6.64 -5.79
N GLU A 243 9.26 -7.18 -4.65
CA GLU A 243 8.09 -6.70 -3.91
C GLU A 243 8.38 -5.44 -3.07
N ILE A 244 8.95 -4.41 -3.68
CA ILE A 244 9.26 -3.12 -3.03
C ILE A 244 8.10 -2.10 -3.11
N GLY A 245 6.88 -2.59 -3.35
CA GLY A 245 5.68 -1.77 -3.44
C GLY A 245 5.68 -0.84 -4.65
N VAL A 246 5.06 0.35 -4.50
CA VAL A 246 4.97 1.33 -5.59
C VAL A 246 6.23 2.20 -5.74
N PHE A 247 7.30 1.90 -5.00
CA PHE A 247 8.49 2.74 -4.95
C PHE A 247 9.14 2.95 -6.33
N ALA A 248 9.30 1.91 -7.15
CA ALA A 248 9.87 2.05 -8.49
C ALA A 248 8.99 2.94 -9.39
N TRP A 249 7.66 2.87 -9.24
CA TRP A 249 6.72 3.75 -9.93
C TRP A 249 6.83 5.21 -9.46
N LEU A 250 7.01 5.43 -8.16
CA LEU A 250 7.26 6.76 -7.61
C LEU A 250 8.56 7.34 -8.18
N MET A 251 9.61 6.52 -8.27
CA MET A 251 10.87 6.94 -8.86
C MET A 251 10.67 7.33 -10.34
N LEU A 252 9.99 6.51 -11.15
CA LEU A 252 9.65 6.89 -12.53
C LEU A 252 8.85 8.20 -12.61
N ALA A 253 7.91 8.44 -11.69
CA ALA A 253 7.17 9.70 -11.61
C ALA A 253 8.09 10.89 -11.27
N MET A 254 9.05 10.73 -10.36
CA MET A 254 10.05 11.75 -10.02
C MET A 254 10.93 12.14 -11.21
N TYR A 255 11.18 11.22 -12.15
CA TYR A 255 11.98 11.52 -13.33
C TYR A 255 11.32 12.54 -14.26
N LEU A 256 10.01 12.83 -14.12
CA LEU A 256 9.39 13.99 -14.76
C LEU A 256 10.05 15.31 -14.35
N LEU A 257 10.68 15.40 -13.17
CA LEU A 257 11.48 16.55 -12.74
C LEU A 257 12.86 16.60 -13.42
N VAL A 258 13.32 15.49 -14.00
CA VAL A 258 14.63 15.33 -14.67
C VAL A 258 14.49 15.43 -16.19
N VAL A 259 13.29 15.30 -16.76
CA VAL A 259 13.11 15.46 -18.23
C VAL A 259 13.47 16.90 -18.67
N PRO A 260 14.35 17.09 -19.67
CA PRO A 260 14.61 18.41 -20.25
C PRO A 260 13.32 19.04 -20.80
N GLU A 261 13.05 20.30 -20.46
CA GLU A 261 11.75 20.91 -20.82
C GLU A 261 11.47 20.96 -22.32
N ARG A 262 12.52 21.12 -23.13
CA ARG A 262 12.44 21.04 -24.60
C ARG A 262 11.83 19.73 -25.10
N TRP A 263 12.02 18.62 -24.38
CA TRP A 263 11.46 17.32 -24.73
C TRP A 263 9.99 17.20 -24.30
N MET A 264 9.56 17.99 -23.31
CA MET A 264 8.16 18.03 -22.83
C MET A 264 7.31 19.06 -23.59
N ALA A 265 7.91 19.97 -24.36
CA ALA A 265 7.23 21.10 -24.97
C ALA A 265 5.98 20.73 -25.79
N PRO A 266 5.97 19.66 -26.62
CA PRO A 266 4.76 19.26 -27.35
C PRO A 266 3.61 18.87 -26.42
N ALA A 267 3.90 18.01 -25.42
CA ALA A 267 2.91 17.55 -24.44
C ALA A 267 2.35 18.70 -23.59
N LEU A 268 3.23 19.62 -23.15
CA LEU A 268 2.83 20.81 -22.41
C LEU A 268 1.97 21.75 -23.24
N THR A 269 2.25 21.87 -24.54
CA THR A 269 1.46 22.70 -25.46
C THR A 269 0.08 22.10 -25.69
N ALA A 270 -0.01 20.78 -25.91
CA ALA A 270 -1.27 20.07 -26.02
C ALA A 270 -2.13 20.21 -24.76
N ALA A 271 -1.54 20.00 -23.58
CA ALA A 271 -2.23 20.15 -22.30
C ALA A 271 -2.78 21.57 -22.08
N ARG A 272 -2.02 22.61 -22.49
CA ARG A 272 -2.50 24.00 -22.43
C ARG A 272 -3.71 24.25 -23.33
N ARG A 273 -3.74 23.68 -24.54
CA ARG A 273 -4.88 23.81 -25.46
C ARG A 273 -6.14 23.19 -24.88
N VAL A 274 -6.04 21.98 -24.33
CA VAL A 274 -7.17 21.30 -23.66
C VAL A 274 -7.65 22.11 -22.45
N GLY A 275 -6.74 22.60 -21.60
CA GLY A 275 -7.10 23.40 -20.44
C GLY A 275 -7.71 24.76 -20.79
N ALA A 276 -7.36 25.36 -21.93
CA ALA A 276 -7.96 26.60 -22.43
C ALA A 276 -9.35 26.38 -23.04
N ALA A 277 -9.63 25.20 -23.57
CA ALA A 277 -10.95 24.81 -24.07
C ALA A 277 -11.95 24.49 -22.94
N TRP A 278 -11.48 24.31 -21.70
CA TRP A 278 -12.35 24.08 -20.55
C TRP A 278 -13.03 25.39 -20.14
N PRO A 279 -14.38 25.46 -20.13
CA PRO A 279 -15.07 26.70 -19.79
C PRO A 279 -14.70 27.14 -18.37
N ALA A 280 -14.32 28.42 -18.22
CA ALA A 280 -14.17 29.07 -16.93
C ALA A 280 -15.55 29.31 -16.31
N ALA A 281 -16.25 28.23 -15.98
CA ALA A 281 -17.58 28.28 -15.44
C ALA A 281 -17.49 28.87 -14.02
N SER A 282 -17.98 30.11 -13.88
CA SER A 282 -18.04 30.84 -12.61
C SER A 282 -19.51 31.10 -12.28
N ALA A 283 -20.24 30.03 -12.03
CA ALA A 283 -21.61 30.10 -11.54
C ALA A 283 -21.65 29.67 -10.06
N PRO A 284 -22.36 30.39 -9.18
CA PRO A 284 -22.54 29.99 -7.78
C PRO A 284 -23.16 28.59 -7.64
N ALA A 285 -23.94 28.12 -8.62
CA ALA A 285 -24.47 26.75 -8.68
C ALA A 285 -23.37 25.66 -8.69
N LEU A 286 -22.20 25.94 -9.29
CA LEU A 286 -21.08 24.99 -9.34
C LEU A 286 -20.45 24.75 -7.96
N ARG A 287 -20.58 25.71 -7.04
CA ARG A 287 -20.16 25.53 -5.64
C ARG A 287 -21.00 24.48 -4.95
N TRP A 288 -22.32 24.52 -5.15
CA TRP A 288 -23.25 23.54 -4.57
C TRP A 288 -23.04 22.15 -5.17
N LEU A 289 -22.85 22.05 -6.48
CA LEU A 289 -22.45 20.78 -7.12
C LEU A 289 -21.12 20.27 -6.58
N GLY A 290 -20.16 21.16 -6.31
CA GLY A 290 -18.89 20.79 -5.71
C GLY A 290 -19.03 20.28 -4.27
N LEU A 291 -19.83 20.93 -3.44
CA LEU A 291 -20.13 20.47 -2.08
C LEU A 291 -20.90 19.14 -2.08
N ALA A 292 -21.85 18.97 -3.00
CA ALA A 292 -22.56 17.71 -3.20
C ALA A 292 -21.59 16.59 -3.63
N GLY A 293 -20.64 16.88 -4.53
CA GLY A 293 -19.59 15.95 -4.93
C GLY A 293 -18.65 15.57 -3.78
N ALA A 294 -18.31 16.53 -2.92
CA ALA A 294 -17.52 16.29 -1.71
C ALA A 294 -18.29 15.42 -0.69
N LEU A 295 -19.59 15.65 -0.51
CA LEU A 295 -20.44 14.78 0.33
C LEU A 295 -20.56 13.37 -0.26
N ALA A 296 -20.77 13.27 -1.59
CA ALA A 296 -20.80 12.00 -2.29
C ALA A 296 -19.48 11.24 -2.16
N ALA A 297 -18.34 11.93 -2.15
CA ALA A 297 -17.04 11.32 -1.90
C ALA A 297 -16.97 10.62 -0.51
N VAL A 298 -17.49 11.26 0.54
CA VAL A 298 -17.57 10.66 1.89
C VAL A 298 -18.43 9.40 1.87
N VAL A 299 -19.59 9.47 1.24
CA VAL A 299 -20.53 8.33 1.15
C VAL A 299 -19.90 7.18 0.36
N ILE A 300 -19.28 7.46 -0.79
CA ILE A 300 -18.64 6.43 -1.63
C ILE A 300 -17.53 5.72 -0.85
N VAL A 301 -16.63 6.46 -0.21
CA VAL A 301 -15.54 5.84 0.57
C VAL A 301 -16.11 5.04 1.74
N GLY A 302 -17.06 5.61 2.50
CA GLY A 302 -17.66 4.93 3.65
C GLY A 302 -18.44 3.65 3.31
N LEU A 303 -19.01 3.56 2.11
CA LEU A 303 -19.74 2.37 1.65
C LEU A 303 -18.84 1.33 0.97
N VAL A 304 -17.78 1.77 0.28
CA VAL A 304 -16.94 0.86 -0.53
C VAL A 304 -15.74 0.34 0.25
N VAL A 305 -15.12 1.19 1.07
CA VAL A 305 -13.93 0.83 1.84
C VAL A 305 -14.39 0.25 3.17
N ASP A 306 -14.75 -1.03 3.14
CA ASP A 306 -15.29 -1.77 4.28
C ASP A 306 -14.21 -2.13 5.30
N VAL A 307 -13.56 -1.11 5.88
CA VAL A 307 -12.65 -1.25 7.02
C VAL A 307 -13.03 -0.25 8.13
N PRO A 308 -12.81 -0.61 9.40
CA PRO A 308 -13.00 0.30 10.52
C PRO A 308 -12.28 1.64 10.33
N GLY A 309 -13.02 2.75 10.47
CA GLY A 309 -12.49 4.11 10.37
C GLY A 309 -12.52 4.74 8.98
N ALA A 310 -12.88 4.00 7.93
CA ALA A 310 -12.90 4.55 6.56
C ALA A 310 -13.82 5.76 6.40
N LEU A 311 -15.04 5.71 6.96
CA LEU A 311 -15.98 6.84 6.93
C LEU A 311 -15.41 8.08 7.67
N ALA A 312 -14.79 7.88 8.83
CA ALA A 312 -14.18 8.96 9.60
C ALA A 312 -13.00 9.58 8.83
N GLY A 313 -12.14 8.74 8.23
CA GLY A 313 -11.05 9.21 7.37
C GLY A 313 -11.56 9.96 6.15
N ALA A 314 -12.66 9.52 5.54
CA ALA A 314 -13.27 10.21 4.42
C ALA A 314 -13.82 11.59 4.82
N LEU A 315 -14.53 11.66 5.95
CA LEU A 315 -15.04 12.93 6.49
C LEU A 315 -13.90 13.92 6.77
N VAL A 316 -12.87 13.49 7.50
CA VAL A 316 -11.71 14.33 7.84
C VAL A 316 -10.96 14.75 6.57
N GLY A 317 -10.70 13.82 5.65
CA GLY A 317 -9.99 14.09 4.41
C GLY A 317 -10.74 15.11 3.53
N VAL A 318 -12.05 14.95 3.38
CA VAL A 318 -12.89 15.90 2.63
C VAL A 318 -12.91 17.27 3.30
N VAL A 319 -13.06 17.35 4.62
CA VAL A 319 -13.02 18.62 5.37
C VAL A 319 -11.67 19.31 5.18
N LEU A 320 -10.55 18.58 5.24
CA LEU A 320 -9.22 19.15 5.00
C LEU A 320 -9.05 19.65 3.57
N VAL A 321 -9.44 18.86 2.57
CA VAL A 321 -9.31 19.25 1.15
C VAL A 321 -10.18 20.46 0.85
N VAL A 322 -11.47 20.42 1.21
CA VAL A 322 -12.42 21.50 0.95
C VAL A 322 -12.08 22.73 1.79
N GLY A 323 -11.79 22.57 3.07
CA GLY A 323 -11.51 23.67 4.00
C GLY A 323 -10.25 24.44 3.63
N THR A 324 -9.15 23.74 3.35
CA THR A 324 -7.89 24.40 2.97
C THR A 324 -7.95 25.06 1.58
N ASP A 325 -8.79 24.54 0.69
CA ASP A 325 -9.03 25.14 -0.62
C ASP A 325 -9.94 26.38 -0.49
N LEU A 326 -11.04 26.30 0.27
CA LEU A 326 -11.91 27.46 0.56
C LEU A 326 -11.14 28.59 1.26
N ALA A 327 -10.25 28.28 2.21
CA ALA A 327 -9.42 29.26 2.90
C ALA A 327 -8.45 30.00 1.96
N ARG A 328 -8.09 29.39 0.82
CA ARG A 328 -7.27 30.00 -0.22
C ARG A 328 -8.08 30.87 -1.17
N GLN A 329 -9.34 30.52 -1.42
CA GLN A 329 -10.18 31.24 -2.39
C GLN A 329 -10.45 32.68 -1.93
N ARG A 330 -9.95 33.67 -2.68
CA ARG A 330 -10.57 35.00 -2.68
C ARG A 330 -12.01 34.89 -3.22
N PRO A 331 -12.96 35.71 -2.73
CA PRO A 331 -14.42 35.50 -2.90
C PRO A 331 -14.99 35.55 -4.33
N ARG A 332 -14.20 35.44 -5.40
CA ARG A 332 -14.67 35.69 -6.78
C ARG A 332 -14.65 34.52 -7.76
N ARG A 333 -14.06 33.34 -7.47
CA ARG A 333 -14.09 32.20 -8.42
C ARG A 333 -14.07 30.82 -7.74
N PRO A 334 -15.22 30.23 -7.33
CA PRO A 334 -15.26 28.82 -6.99
C PRO A 334 -14.95 27.97 -8.23
N ARG A 335 -14.07 26.97 -8.12
CA ARG A 335 -13.74 26.07 -9.24
C ARG A 335 -14.51 24.77 -9.03
N LEU A 336 -15.30 24.32 -10.01
CA LEU A 336 -15.93 22.97 -10.03
C LEU A 336 -14.93 21.86 -9.61
N ALA A 337 -13.66 22.04 -9.98
CA ALA A 337 -12.55 21.17 -9.60
C ALA A 337 -12.46 20.88 -8.09
N THR A 338 -12.84 21.82 -7.21
CA THR A 338 -12.66 21.68 -5.75
C THR A 338 -13.59 20.66 -5.13
N GLY A 339 -14.76 20.43 -5.75
CA GLY A 339 -15.67 19.38 -5.35
C GLY A 339 -15.59 18.10 -6.19
N LEU A 340 -15.15 18.21 -7.45
CA LEU A 340 -14.85 17.03 -8.26
C LEU A 340 -13.57 16.32 -7.82
N ALA A 341 -12.57 17.02 -7.30
CA ALA A 341 -11.31 16.39 -6.87
C ALA A 341 -11.51 15.39 -5.73
N PRO A 342 -12.24 15.70 -4.62
CA PRO A 342 -12.61 14.71 -3.64
C PRO A 342 -13.41 13.53 -4.24
N LEU A 343 -14.30 13.80 -5.19
CA LEU A 343 -15.10 12.76 -5.85
C LEU A 343 -14.26 11.82 -6.70
N LEU A 344 -13.34 12.36 -7.50
CA LEU A 344 -12.38 11.58 -8.29
C LEU A 344 -11.42 10.81 -7.39
N ALA A 345 -10.96 11.43 -6.30
CA ALA A 345 -10.15 10.78 -5.29
C ALA A 345 -10.91 9.60 -4.64
N ALA A 346 -12.15 9.82 -4.22
CA ALA A 346 -13.02 8.76 -3.71
C ALA A 346 -13.27 7.66 -4.74
N GLY A 347 -13.44 8.01 -6.03
CA GLY A 347 -13.53 7.07 -7.13
C GLY A 347 -12.28 6.19 -7.27
N LEU A 348 -11.08 6.79 -7.18
CA LEU A 348 -9.81 6.05 -7.17
C LEU A 348 -9.71 5.13 -5.96
N VAL A 349 -9.99 5.64 -4.75
CA VAL A 349 -9.97 4.85 -3.51
C VAL A 349 -10.94 3.67 -3.61
N ALA A 350 -12.18 3.92 -4.04
CA ALA A 350 -13.21 2.89 -4.22
C ALA A 350 -12.83 1.86 -5.29
N TYR A 351 -12.26 2.31 -6.42
CA TYR A 351 -11.76 1.43 -7.46
C TYR A 351 -10.67 0.51 -6.93
N LEU A 352 -9.66 1.05 -6.25
CA LEU A 352 -8.55 0.27 -5.70
C LEU A 352 -9.04 -0.71 -4.61
N ALA A 353 -9.92 -0.27 -3.72
CA ALA A 353 -10.49 -1.12 -2.69
C ALA A 353 -11.32 -2.30 -3.24
N ARG A 354 -11.90 -2.17 -4.45
CA ARG A 354 -12.67 -3.24 -5.11
C ARG A 354 -11.86 -4.11 -6.07
N SER A 355 -10.86 -3.53 -6.73
CA SER A 355 -10.05 -4.22 -7.75
C SER A 355 -8.83 -4.95 -7.17
N HIS A 356 -8.48 -4.67 -5.92
CA HIS A 356 -7.36 -5.28 -5.22
C HIS A 356 -7.82 -5.90 -3.91
N ASP A 357 -7.00 -6.80 -3.38
CA ASP A 357 -7.27 -7.51 -2.14
C ASP A 357 -7.12 -6.64 -0.88
N VAL A 358 -7.13 -5.30 -0.96
CA VAL A 358 -6.83 -4.40 0.17
C VAL A 358 -7.75 -4.67 1.38
N VAL A 359 -9.06 -4.79 1.15
CA VAL A 359 -10.05 -5.04 2.21
C VAL A 359 -9.95 -6.50 2.70
N SER A 360 -9.80 -7.46 1.78
CA SER A 360 -9.59 -8.88 2.13
C SER A 360 -8.33 -9.05 2.98
N ASP A 361 -7.21 -8.47 2.55
CA ASP A 361 -5.94 -8.48 3.26
C ASP A 361 -6.01 -7.78 4.62
N TYR A 362 -6.75 -6.68 4.74
CA TYR A 362 -7.00 -6.05 6.04
C TYR A 362 -7.58 -7.08 7.03
N TYR A 363 -8.66 -7.79 6.66
CA TYR A 363 -9.26 -8.77 7.56
C TYR A 363 -8.41 -10.02 7.74
N ARG A 364 -7.70 -10.46 6.70
CA ARG A 364 -6.73 -11.58 6.76
C ARG A 364 -5.61 -11.31 7.75
N PHE A 365 -5.00 -10.12 7.69
CA PHE A 365 -3.92 -9.73 8.58
C PHE A 365 -4.42 -9.44 10.00
N TRP A 366 -5.64 -8.91 10.15
CA TRP A 366 -6.26 -8.78 11.47
C TRP A 366 -6.48 -10.15 12.10
N GLY A 367 -7.15 -11.08 11.42
CA GLY A 367 -7.40 -12.42 11.93
C GLY A 367 -6.11 -13.14 12.30
N GLY A 368 -5.08 -13.03 11.43
CA GLY A 368 -3.77 -13.61 11.69
C GLY A 368 -3.07 -13.03 12.92
N SER A 369 -3.13 -11.70 13.11
CA SER A 369 -2.49 -11.03 14.25
C SER A 369 -3.23 -11.33 15.56
N ALA A 370 -4.55 -11.20 15.58
CA ALA A 370 -5.38 -11.53 16.74
C ALA A 370 -5.20 -12.99 17.17
N ARG A 371 -5.14 -13.92 16.21
CA ARG A 371 -4.88 -15.34 16.49
C ARG A 371 -3.52 -15.58 17.14
N ARG A 372 -2.46 -14.90 16.70
CA ARG A 372 -1.12 -15.04 17.29
C ARG A 372 -1.06 -14.51 18.73
N LEU A 373 -1.89 -13.53 19.05
CA LEU A 373 -2.00 -12.95 20.40
C LEU A 373 -2.94 -13.74 21.32
N GLY A 374 -3.56 -14.80 20.83
CA GLY A 374 -4.58 -15.55 21.59
C GLY A 374 -5.94 -14.85 21.69
N ASP A 375 -6.12 -13.69 21.06
CA ASP A 375 -7.42 -13.01 20.98
C ASP A 375 -8.33 -13.70 19.95
N ARG A 376 -8.92 -14.79 20.42
CA ARG A 376 -9.81 -15.65 19.64
C ARG A 376 -11.06 -14.93 19.15
N ALA A 377 -11.63 -14.04 19.97
CA ALA A 377 -12.86 -13.31 19.62
C ALA A 377 -12.61 -12.36 18.45
N SER A 378 -11.56 -11.54 18.51
CA SER A 378 -11.17 -10.66 17.41
C SER A 378 -10.76 -11.46 16.16
N ALA A 379 -10.08 -12.59 16.33
CA ALA A 379 -9.69 -13.42 15.20
C ALA A 379 -10.92 -13.99 14.48
N LEU A 380 -11.90 -14.50 15.23
CA LEU A 380 -13.15 -15.02 14.66
C LEU A 380 -13.93 -13.94 13.93
N HIS A 381 -14.07 -12.75 14.53
CA HIS A 381 -14.71 -11.61 13.89
C HIS A 381 -14.00 -11.24 12.57
N ALA A 382 -12.68 -11.12 12.58
CA ALA A 382 -11.91 -10.77 11.38
C ALA A 382 -12.06 -11.83 10.28
N TYR A 383 -12.00 -13.13 10.60
CA TYR A 383 -12.18 -14.18 9.60
C TYR A 383 -13.63 -14.30 9.12
N GLN A 384 -14.62 -13.96 9.95
CA GLN A 384 -16.00 -13.83 9.49
C GLN A 384 -16.12 -12.72 8.45
N ARG A 385 -15.63 -11.50 8.77
CA ARG A 385 -15.63 -10.38 7.83
C ARG A 385 -14.86 -10.71 6.56
N LEU A 386 -13.72 -11.40 6.66
CA LEU A 386 -12.98 -11.89 5.49
C LEU A 386 -13.84 -12.76 4.57
N THR A 387 -14.58 -13.73 5.13
CA THR A 387 -15.45 -14.61 4.32
C THR A 387 -16.66 -13.89 3.71
N GLU A 388 -17.05 -12.75 4.26
CA GLU A 388 -18.14 -11.91 3.75
C GLU A 388 -17.65 -10.99 2.62
N VAL A 389 -16.46 -10.37 2.76
CA VAL A 389 -15.88 -9.49 1.73
C VAL A 389 -15.18 -10.24 0.60
N ASP A 390 -14.69 -11.46 0.88
CA ASP A 390 -14.05 -12.35 -0.09
C ASP A 390 -14.60 -13.79 0.05
N PRO A 391 -15.76 -14.08 -0.57
CA PRO A 391 -16.41 -15.39 -0.50
C PRO A 391 -15.65 -16.53 -1.20
N THR A 392 -14.56 -16.19 -1.86
CA THR A 392 -13.66 -17.12 -2.56
C THR A 392 -12.37 -17.39 -1.79
N ASN A 393 -12.18 -16.84 -0.59
CA ASN A 393 -10.97 -17.02 0.20
C ASN A 393 -10.96 -18.36 0.97
N PRO A 394 -10.24 -19.42 0.51
CA PRO A 394 -10.21 -20.68 1.26
C PRO A 394 -9.52 -20.53 2.61
N GLY A 395 -8.53 -19.64 2.71
CA GLY A 395 -7.80 -19.37 3.94
C GLY A 395 -8.71 -18.79 5.02
N GLY A 396 -9.59 -17.85 4.67
CA GLY A 396 -10.57 -17.28 5.60
C GLY A 396 -11.53 -18.32 6.17
N TYR A 397 -12.13 -19.14 5.30
CA TYR A 397 -13.02 -20.23 5.71
C TYR A 397 -12.31 -21.27 6.58
N TYR A 398 -11.09 -21.68 6.19
CA TYR A 398 -10.30 -22.64 6.97
C TYR A 398 -9.99 -22.13 8.37
N GLN A 399 -9.51 -20.89 8.49
CA GLN A 399 -9.16 -20.30 9.78
C GLN A 399 -10.40 -20.06 10.66
N ARG A 400 -11.51 -19.60 10.07
CA ARG A 400 -12.80 -19.45 10.76
C ARG A 400 -13.29 -20.78 11.30
N GLY A 401 -13.36 -21.81 10.44
CA GLY A 401 -13.82 -23.14 10.80
C GLY A 401 -12.94 -23.79 11.87
N ARG A 402 -11.62 -23.70 11.73
CA ARG A 402 -10.68 -24.22 12.74
C ARG A 402 -10.80 -23.52 14.07
N LEU A 403 -10.97 -22.19 14.08
CA LEU A 403 -11.24 -21.47 15.33
C LEU A 403 -12.53 -22.00 15.93
N LEU A 404 -13.67 -21.94 15.24
CA LEU A 404 -14.96 -22.43 15.74
C LEU A 404 -14.86 -23.87 16.32
N ALA A 405 -14.18 -24.79 15.63
CA ALA A 405 -13.97 -26.16 16.07
C ALA A 405 -13.11 -26.33 17.34
N GLN A 406 -12.28 -25.34 17.69
CA GLN A 406 -11.43 -25.34 18.89
C GLN A 406 -12.14 -24.79 20.14
N ALA A 407 -13.36 -24.25 20.06
CA ALA A 407 -13.99 -23.51 21.18
C ALA A 407 -14.57 -24.35 22.33
N GLY A 408 -14.65 -25.68 22.20
CA GLY A 408 -15.45 -26.49 23.12
C GLY A 408 -16.97 -26.28 22.96
N ALA A 409 -17.76 -26.94 23.81
CA ALA A 409 -19.20 -27.22 23.66
C ALA A 409 -20.16 -26.00 23.59
N GLY A 410 -19.66 -24.76 23.64
CA GLY A 410 -20.46 -23.52 23.65
C GLY A 410 -20.53 -22.74 22.34
N GLN A 411 -19.96 -23.22 21.23
CA GLN A 411 -20.03 -22.53 19.93
C GLN A 411 -20.49 -23.45 18.80
N ASP A 412 -21.17 -22.84 17.83
CA ASP A 412 -21.87 -23.41 16.68
C ASP A 412 -21.01 -24.42 15.87
N PRO A 413 -21.15 -25.74 16.14
CA PRO A 413 -20.39 -26.77 15.43
C PRO A 413 -20.84 -26.90 13.97
N ALA A 414 -22.08 -26.52 13.65
CA ALA A 414 -22.58 -26.53 12.28
C ALA A 414 -21.88 -25.44 11.46
N ALA A 415 -21.67 -24.24 12.02
CA ALA A 415 -20.90 -23.18 11.35
C ALA A 415 -19.42 -23.56 11.15
N ALA A 416 -18.81 -24.28 12.10
CA ALA A 416 -17.45 -24.80 11.94
C ALA A 416 -17.35 -25.77 10.77
N GLU A 417 -18.26 -26.73 10.72
CA GLU A 417 -18.34 -27.77 9.69
C GLU A 417 -18.63 -27.16 8.31
N ALA A 418 -19.58 -26.23 8.23
CA ALA A 418 -19.90 -25.50 6.99
C ALA A 418 -18.69 -24.72 6.47
N ALA A 419 -17.97 -24.01 7.35
CA ALA A 419 -16.78 -23.26 6.96
C ALA A 419 -15.65 -24.19 6.48
N LEU A 420 -15.39 -25.31 7.16
CA LEU A 420 -14.37 -26.27 6.76
C LEU A 420 -14.71 -26.96 5.43
N ARG A 421 -15.98 -27.34 5.21
CA ARG A 421 -16.42 -27.87 3.90
C ARG A 421 -16.27 -26.84 2.79
N ARG A 422 -16.61 -25.57 3.04
CA ARG A 422 -16.43 -24.50 2.05
C ARG A 422 -14.96 -24.28 1.73
N ALA A 423 -14.08 -24.30 2.73
CA ALA A 423 -12.64 -24.22 2.53
C ALA A 423 -12.12 -25.40 1.68
N ALA A 424 -12.55 -26.62 1.99
CA ALA A 424 -12.19 -27.81 1.21
C ALA A 424 -12.71 -27.70 -0.25
N ALA A 425 -13.93 -27.23 -0.46
CA ALA A 425 -14.46 -27.04 -1.83
C ALA A 425 -13.64 -26.02 -2.65
N LEU A 426 -13.12 -24.96 -2.01
CA LEU A 426 -12.29 -23.94 -2.65
C LEU A 426 -10.82 -24.37 -2.84
N GLU A 427 -10.33 -25.37 -2.11
CA GLU A 427 -8.99 -25.95 -2.25
C GLU A 427 -9.04 -27.46 -2.60
N PRO A 428 -9.31 -27.82 -3.87
CA PRO A 428 -9.49 -29.21 -4.26
C PRO A 428 -8.22 -30.07 -4.10
N THR A 429 -7.05 -29.46 -3.97
CA THR A 429 -5.75 -30.14 -3.87
C THR A 429 -5.15 -30.17 -2.46
N LYS A 430 -5.75 -29.48 -1.47
CA LYS A 430 -5.20 -29.42 -0.11
C LYS A 430 -6.03 -30.22 0.87
N ALA A 431 -5.37 -30.95 1.76
CA ALA A 431 -6.03 -31.76 2.78
C ALA A 431 -6.39 -30.97 4.05
N ARG A 432 -5.73 -29.83 4.31
CA ARG A 432 -5.78 -29.13 5.61
C ARG A 432 -7.19 -28.91 6.18
N ALA A 433 -8.17 -28.54 5.35
CA ALA A 433 -9.53 -28.26 5.80
C ALA A 433 -10.30 -29.56 6.11
N LEU A 434 -10.09 -30.61 5.31
CA LEU A 434 -10.69 -31.93 5.54
C LEU A 434 -10.09 -32.62 6.78
N VAL A 435 -8.80 -32.42 7.04
CA VAL A 435 -8.13 -32.90 8.27
C VAL A 435 -8.76 -32.27 9.51
N GLU A 436 -8.96 -30.95 9.51
CA GLU A 436 -9.64 -30.28 10.62
C GLU A 436 -11.11 -30.70 10.74
N LEU A 437 -11.79 -30.92 9.61
CA LEU A 437 -13.17 -31.42 9.60
C LEU A 437 -13.25 -32.81 10.23
N ALA A 438 -12.34 -33.71 9.87
CA ALA A 438 -12.28 -35.05 10.45
C ALA A 438 -12.06 -35.00 11.97
N ARG A 439 -11.16 -34.13 12.47
CA ARG A 439 -10.98 -33.92 13.91
C ARG A 439 -12.24 -33.41 14.59
N GLN A 440 -12.90 -32.43 13.99
CA GLN A 440 -14.13 -31.86 14.53
C GLN A 440 -15.22 -32.94 14.64
N LEU A 441 -15.45 -33.69 13.56
CA LEU A 441 -16.43 -34.78 13.51
C LEU A 441 -16.11 -35.88 14.52
N ALA A 442 -14.83 -36.22 14.69
CA ALA A 442 -14.37 -37.17 15.71
C ALA A 442 -14.75 -36.70 17.12
N ARG A 443 -14.45 -35.43 17.46
CA ARG A 443 -14.81 -34.82 18.75
C ARG A 443 -16.33 -34.72 18.96
N ALA A 444 -17.08 -34.57 17.88
CA ALA A 444 -18.55 -34.53 17.89
C ALA A 444 -19.20 -35.92 17.96
N GLY A 445 -18.43 -37.01 18.12
CA GLY A 445 -18.97 -38.37 18.20
C GLY A 445 -19.49 -38.92 16.86
N ARG A 446 -19.03 -38.37 15.72
CA ARG A 446 -19.39 -38.80 14.36
C ARG A 446 -18.19 -39.47 13.65
N PRO A 447 -17.69 -40.62 14.14
CA PRO A 447 -16.44 -41.23 13.66
C PRO A 447 -16.53 -41.78 12.22
N THR A 448 -17.71 -42.19 11.77
CA THR A 448 -17.95 -42.65 10.38
C THR A 448 -17.72 -41.52 9.39
N GLU A 449 -18.33 -40.36 9.62
CA GLU A 449 -18.13 -39.18 8.76
C GLU A 449 -16.72 -38.63 8.86
N ALA A 450 -16.10 -38.71 10.04
CA ALA A 450 -14.70 -38.35 10.22
C ALA A 450 -13.76 -39.21 9.34
N ARG A 451 -14.02 -40.53 9.23
CA ARG A 451 -13.24 -41.42 8.35
C ARG A 451 -13.44 -41.08 6.87
N VAL A 452 -14.64 -40.70 6.45
CA VAL A 452 -14.92 -40.24 5.07
C VAL A 452 -14.10 -38.99 4.75
N ALA A 453 -14.16 -37.97 5.62
CA ALA A 453 -13.39 -36.74 5.45
C ALA A 453 -11.88 -37.01 5.43
N LEU A 454 -11.39 -37.93 6.27
CA LEU A 454 -9.98 -38.30 6.31
C LEU A 454 -9.51 -39.08 5.06
N ALA A 455 -10.36 -39.96 4.51
CA ALA A 455 -10.08 -40.67 3.27
C ALA A 455 -9.98 -39.69 2.09
N GLU A 456 -10.90 -38.73 2.01
CA GLU A 456 -10.85 -37.66 1.01
C GLU A 456 -9.60 -36.78 1.18
N ALA A 457 -9.25 -36.42 2.42
CA ALA A 457 -8.03 -35.67 2.71
C ALA A 457 -6.78 -36.40 2.19
N ARG A 458 -6.70 -37.72 2.41
CA ARG A 458 -5.59 -38.55 1.93
C ARG A 458 -5.52 -38.61 0.41
N GLN A 459 -6.66 -38.65 -0.27
CA GLN A 459 -6.70 -38.63 -1.73
C GLN A 459 -6.16 -37.31 -2.29
N ARG A 460 -6.53 -36.18 -1.67
CA ARG A 460 -6.11 -34.85 -2.12
C ARG A 460 -4.64 -34.57 -1.86
N GLU A 461 -4.14 -34.96 -0.69
CA GLU A 461 -2.76 -34.70 -0.28
C GLU A 461 -2.20 -35.86 0.57
N PRO A 462 -1.72 -36.94 -0.07
CA PRO A 462 -1.26 -38.15 0.64
C PRO A 462 -0.14 -37.92 1.64
N ALA A 463 0.73 -36.93 1.38
CA ALA A 463 1.88 -36.59 2.21
C ALA A 463 1.57 -35.58 3.33
N HIS A 464 0.30 -35.23 3.56
CA HIS A 464 -0.06 -34.27 4.61
C HIS A 464 0.33 -34.83 6.00
N PRO A 465 1.17 -34.12 6.79
CA PRO A 465 1.85 -34.69 7.95
C PRO A 465 0.90 -35.11 9.08
N GLU A 466 -0.30 -34.53 9.13
CA GLU A 466 -1.24 -34.77 10.21
C GLU A 466 -2.22 -35.94 9.98
N LEU A 467 -2.24 -36.54 8.78
CA LEU A 467 -3.19 -37.62 8.45
C LEU A 467 -3.07 -38.82 9.40
N ALA A 468 -1.84 -39.30 9.60
CA ALA A 468 -1.56 -40.47 10.45
C ALA A 468 -1.90 -40.22 11.93
N ALA A 469 -1.82 -38.96 12.40
CA ALA A 469 -2.20 -38.61 13.76
C ALA A 469 -3.72 -38.68 13.97
N VAL A 470 -4.50 -38.16 13.01
CA VAL A 470 -5.98 -38.19 13.08
C VAL A 470 -6.50 -39.62 12.92
N GLU A 471 -5.88 -40.43 12.06
CA GLU A 471 -6.23 -41.85 11.87
C GLU A 471 -6.07 -42.66 13.16
N ARG A 472 -4.93 -42.52 13.85
CA ARG A 472 -4.71 -43.18 15.15
C ARG A 472 -5.72 -42.75 16.20
N ALA A 473 -6.05 -41.46 16.25
CA ALA A 473 -7.07 -40.96 17.18
C ALA A 473 -8.45 -41.60 16.92
N LEU A 474 -8.87 -41.70 15.65
CA LEU A 474 -10.12 -42.35 15.26
C LEU A 474 -10.15 -43.86 15.54
N ALA A 475 -9.00 -44.55 15.42
CA ALA A 475 -8.88 -45.97 15.76
C ALA A 475 -9.03 -46.18 17.27
N SER A 476 -8.35 -45.38 18.09
CA SER A 476 -8.44 -45.46 19.56
C SER A 476 -9.85 -45.16 20.10
N ALA A 477 -10.58 -44.23 19.48
CA ALA A 477 -11.95 -43.91 19.85
C ALA A 477 -12.96 -45.01 19.47
N GLY A 478 -12.66 -45.82 18.44
CA GLY A 478 -13.52 -46.93 18.00
C GLY A 478 -13.31 -48.24 18.77
N GLY A 479 -12.15 -48.43 19.40
CA GLY A 479 -11.83 -49.64 20.18
C GLY A 479 -12.42 -49.65 21.59
N ALA A 480 -12.79 -48.50 22.15
CA ALA A 480 -13.33 -48.39 23.51
C ALA A 480 -14.85 -48.69 23.63
N GLY A 481 -15.50 -49.14 22.54
CA GLY A 481 -16.95 -49.35 22.46
C GLY A 481 -17.41 -50.76 22.08
N ALA A 482 -16.51 -51.74 22.00
CA ALA A 482 -16.92 -53.14 21.87
C ALA A 482 -17.09 -53.74 23.28
N PRO A 483 -18.26 -54.27 23.67
CA PRO A 483 -18.36 -55.07 24.87
C PRO A 483 -17.60 -56.38 24.62
N ASP A 484 -16.54 -56.63 25.39
CA ASP A 484 -15.89 -57.94 25.45
C ASP A 484 -16.92 -58.98 25.92
N GLY A 485 -17.15 -59.97 25.06
CA GLY A 485 -17.94 -61.17 25.33
C GLY A 485 -17.96 -62.01 24.05
N ALA A 486 -17.40 -63.20 23.97
CA ALA A 486 -17.09 -64.16 25.01
C ALA A 486 -15.86 -65.00 24.60
N GLU A 487 -15.01 -65.32 25.58
CA GLU A 487 -14.08 -66.45 25.47
C GLU A 487 -14.90 -67.75 25.39
N PRO A 488 -14.58 -68.68 24.46
CA PRO A 488 -15.10 -70.03 24.53
C PRO A 488 -14.27 -70.82 25.55
N GLY A 489 -14.91 -71.22 26.65
CA GLY A 489 -14.33 -72.09 27.67
C GLY A 489 -13.95 -73.48 27.14
N PRO A 490 -13.01 -74.18 27.81
CA PRO A 490 -12.50 -75.45 27.32
C PRO A 490 -13.36 -76.65 27.75
N ASP A 491 -13.18 -77.73 26.99
CA ASP A 491 -13.48 -79.13 27.28
C ASP A 491 -14.88 -79.71 27.11
N GLY A 492 -14.90 -80.86 26.43
CA GLY A 492 -15.99 -81.83 26.45
C GLY A 492 -16.07 -82.77 25.25
N SER A 493 -15.04 -83.59 24.99
CA SER A 493 -15.17 -84.86 24.24
C SER A 493 -15.79 -85.96 25.13
N PRO A 494 -16.23 -87.13 24.63
CA PRO A 494 -16.20 -87.63 23.25
C PRO A 494 -17.57 -87.76 22.56
#